data_AF-A0A371YIM0-F1
#
_entry.id   AF-A0A371YIM0-F1
#
_cell.length_a   1.000
_cell.length_b   1.000
_cell.length_c   1.000
_cell.angle_alpha   90.00
_cell.angle_beta   90.00
_cell.angle_gamma   90.00
#
_symmetry.space_group_name_H-M   'P 1'
#
loop_
_entity.id
_entity.type
_entity.pdbx_description
1 polymer ?
#
loop_
_entity_poly.entity_id
_entity_poly.type
_entity_poly.pdbx_seq_one_letter_code
_entity_poly.pdbx_strand_id
1 'polypeptide(L)'
;YLKRLIASKLLHKTSDDAIAHARAFITLNGGSLDPIEVEIVVEPEVTTELAPESVEEKPKKTTSAEIKKRYIEALNKTTREREVFAIETQITINSDLNKRDLNSLKSMIEQLYAKFKQIEADEINALIVQFKEQITAAQTAQELIKIRTTFASNGTLSDEQHEDLNTCFNAKLVEIDSEQYVPQSNIEIISQENVTASEDSLVSDSETNKANDSFFGDTEKSRISAELKQELTYKIIQMSADELDAIVVEIHNNPKLVSTHKNHLDRHIELRRKALVKEANAEAEKKYQENLTDLINRASQAQTPAEANALVRYTTQWTEEQRKPLINAISKRLAELDPPAKSESSLMVRINNAQSLEELEILETEIKQSDERVQARLFSYANQRRADLVSYEETQNWDDQ
;
A
#
# COMPACT_ATOMS: atom_id res chain seq x y z
N TYR A 1 -17.05 -11.58 -27.03
CA TYR A 1 -15.93 -11.27 -26.11
C TYR A 1 -15.40 -12.53 -25.42
N LEU A 2 -16.17 -13.21 -24.55
CA LEU A 2 -15.77 -14.46 -23.86
C LEU A 2 -15.26 -15.58 -24.81
N LYS A 3 -15.95 -15.82 -25.94
CA LYS A 3 -15.50 -16.81 -26.95
C LYS A 3 -14.14 -16.49 -27.56
N ARG A 4 -13.77 -15.20 -27.63
CA ARG A 4 -12.49 -14.72 -28.18
C ARG A 4 -11.35 -14.95 -27.18
N LEU A 5 -11.61 -14.73 -25.89
CA LEU A 5 -10.67 -14.97 -24.79
C LEU A 5 -10.37 -16.46 -24.57
N ILE A 6 -11.40 -17.29 -24.73
CA ILE A 6 -11.27 -18.75 -24.74
C ILE A 6 -10.45 -19.21 -25.96
N ALA A 7 -10.73 -18.66 -27.15
CA ALA A 7 -9.99 -19.01 -28.37
C ALA A 7 -8.53 -18.57 -28.32
N SER A 8 -8.21 -17.49 -27.58
CA SER A 8 -6.85 -17.01 -27.35
C SER A 8 -6.15 -17.64 -26.14
N LYS A 9 -6.71 -18.70 -25.54
CA LYS A 9 -6.19 -19.38 -24.34
C LYS A 9 -5.95 -18.46 -23.13
N LEU A 10 -6.63 -17.31 -23.07
CA LEU A 10 -6.56 -16.35 -21.96
C LEU A 10 -7.62 -16.63 -20.88
N LEU A 11 -8.58 -17.52 -21.17
CA LEU A 11 -9.60 -17.95 -20.22
C LEU A 11 -9.85 -19.46 -20.39
N HIS A 12 -9.71 -20.22 -19.30
CA HIS A 12 -9.99 -21.67 -19.30
C HIS A 12 -11.48 -21.94 -19.07
N LYS A 13 -12.03 -22.94 -19.76
CA LYS A 13 -13.45 -23.31 -19.60
C LYS A 13 -13.68 -24.21 -18.39
N THR A 14 -12.66 -24.94 -17.96
CA THR A 14 -12.72 -25.92 -16.86
C THR A 14 -11.50 -25.75 -15.95
N SER A 15 -11.65 -26.18 -14.70
CA SER A 15 -10.55 -26.20 -13.74
C SER A 15 -9.41 -27.10 -14.20
N ASP A 16 -9.73 -28.21 -14.87
CA ASP A 16 -8.73 -29.17 -15.34
C ASP A 16 -7.83 -28.60 -16.44
N ASP A 17 -8.38 -27.78 -17.35
CA ASP A 17 -7.62 -27.08 -18.39
C ASP A 17 -6.65 -26.05 -17.79
N ALA A 18 -7.06 -25.36 -16.72
CA ALA A 18 -6.22 -24.42 -16.00
C ALA A 18 -5.07 -25.13 -15.27
N ILE A 19 -5.36 -26.27 -14.64
CA ILE A 19 -4.36 -27.11 -13.98
C ILE A 19 -3.37 -27.68 -14.99
N ALA A 20 -3.84 -28.16 -16.15
CA ALA A 20 -2.97 -28.67 -17.21
C ALA A 20 -2.07 -27.57 -17.78
N HIS A 21 -2.59 -26.37 -17.98
CA HIS A 21 -1.80 -25.23 -18.47
C HIS A 21 -0.75 -24.78 -17.44
N ALA A 22 -1.11 -24.75 -16.15
CA ALA A 22 -0.17 -24.45 -15.07
C ALA A 22 0.94 -25.52 -14.96
N ARG A 23 0.60 -26.81 -15.07
CA ARG A 23 1.58 -27.91 -15.11
C ARG A 23 2.55 -27.75 -16.29
N ALA A 24 2.04 -27.49 -17.49
CA ALA A 24 2.86 -27.27 -18.67
C ALA A 24 3.80 -26.07 -18.50
N PHE A 25 3.32 -24.95 -17.92
CA PHE A 25 4.13 -23.76 -17.66
C PHE A 25 5.25 -24.01 -16.64
N ILE A 26 4.98 -24.83 -15.62
CA ILE A 26 5.96 -25.19 -14.59
C ILE A 26 7.02 -26.13 -15.14
N THR A 27 6.63 -27.13 -15.94
CA THR A 27 7.58 -28.03 -16.64
C THR A 27 8.47 -27.27 -17.62
N LEU A 28 7.93 -26.29 -18.35
CA LEU A 28 8.72 -25.47 -19.30
C LEU A 28 9.76 -24.59 -18.62
N ASN A 29 9.51 -24.22 -17.35
CA ASN A 29 10.41 -23.42 -16.52
C ASN A 29 11.25 -24.27 -15.54
N GLY A 30 11.30 -25.59 -15.73
CA GLY A 30 12.14 -26.50 -14.94
C GLY A 30 11.70 -26.73 -13.49
N GLY A 31 10.45 -26.42 -13.13
CA GLY A 31 9.87 -26.73 -11.83
C GLY A 31 9.14 -28.09 -11.83
N SER A 32 9.05 -28.72 -10.65
CA SER A 32 8.18 -29.88 -10.39
C SER A 32 7.12 -29.52 -9.35
N LEU A 33 5.90 -30.08 -9.51
CA LEU A 33 4.78 -29.99 -8.57
C LEU A 33 4.54 -31.30 -7.82
N ASP A 34 5.40 -32.30 -8.00
CA ASP A 34 5.25 -33.55 -7.26
C ASP A 34 5.51 -33.29 -5.76
N PRO A 35 4.70 -33.86 -4.85
CA PRO A 35 5.01 -33.84 -3.43
C PRO A 35 6.39 -34.47 -3.23
N ILE A 36 7.24 -33.80 -2.47
CA ILE A 36 8.51 -34.35 -2.02
C ILE A 36 8.19 -35.56 -1.15
N GLU A 37 8.29 -36.77 -1.71
CA GLU A 37 8.39 -38.00 -0.91
C GLU A 37 9.75 -37.96 -0.21
N VAL A 38 9.73 -37.75 1.10
CA VAL A 38 10.91 -37.86 1.95
C VAL A 38 11.26 -39.35 2.03
N GLU A 39 12.20 -39.76 1.19
CA GLU A 39 12.83 -41.07 1.25
C GLU A 39 13.59 -41.18 2.59
N ILE A 40 13.05 -42.02 3.47
CA ILE A 40 13.63 -42.32 4.78
C ILE A 40 14.90 -43.13 4.53
N VAL A 41 16.07 -42.49 4.62
CA VAL A 41 17.35 -43.19 4.60
C VAL A 41 17.45 -44.00 5.89
N VAL A 42 17.29 -45.31 5.75
CA VAL A 42 17.61 -46.32 6.76
C VAL A 42 19.12 -46.59 6.66
N GLU A 43 19.88 -46.25 7.70
CA GLU A 43 21.24 -46.74 7.92
C GLU A 43 21.23 -47.75 9.09
N PRO A 44 22.03 -48.83 9.06
CA PRO A 44 21.65 -50.12 9.65
C PRO A 44 22.07 -50.33 11.10
N GLU A 45 21.40 -51.33 11.67
CA GLU A 45 21.39 -51.84 13.04
C GLU A 45 22.74 -52.27 13.68
N VAL A 46 22.83 -51.96 14.98
CA VAL A 46 23.27 -52.79 16.13
C VAL A 46 24.78 -52.97 16.40
N THR A 47 25.22 -52.50 17.58
CA THR A 47 25.68 -53.36 18.71
C THR A 47 25.86 -52.56 20.02
N THR A 48 25.08 -52.97 21.04
CA THR A 48 25.35 -53.05 22.50
C THR A 48 26.40 -52.14 23.15
N GLU A 49 26.04 -51.45 24.25
CA GLU A 49 26.26 -51.94 25.64
C GLU A 49 25.90 -50.88 26.73
N LEU A 50 24.98 -51.28 27.63
CA LEU A 50 24.71 -50.88 29.04
C LEU A 50 24.32 -49.44 29.45
N ALA A 51 23.23 -49.38 30.23
CA ALA A 51 22.56 -48.23 30.85
C ALA A 51 23.32 -47.66 32.08
N PRO A 52 22.91 -46.54 32.75
CA PRO A 52 21.55 -46.34 33.29
C PRO A 52 20.90 -44.95 33.05
N GLU A 53 19.56 -45.00 32.99
CA GLU A 53 18.54 -44.00 33.33
C GLU A 53 18.95 -42.52 33.53
N SER A 54 18.35 -41.61 32.75
CA SER A 54 17.54 -40.50 33.30
C SER A 54 17.05 -39.51 32.22
N VAL A 55 15.79 -39.06 32.41
CA VAL A 55 15.11 -37.89 31.82
C VAL A 55 14.56 -38.04 30.39
N GLU A 56 13.25 -38.29 30.29
CA GLU A 56 12.44 -37.89 29.13
C GLU A 56 12.54 -36.36 28.93
N GLU A 57 13.39 -35.90 28.00
CA GLU A 57 13.35 -34.53 27.50
C GLU A 57 12.09 -34.35 26.61
N LYS A 58 11.13 -33.57 27.10
CA LYS A 58 10.04 -33.00 26.30
C LYS A 58 10.61 -32.25 25.08
N PRO A 59 9.93 -32.24 23.91
CA PRO A 59 10.39 -31.51 22.74
C PRO A 59 10.54 -30.02 23.09
N LYS A 60 11.76 -29.50 22.99
CA LYS A 60 12.08 -28.08 23.22
C LYS A 60 11.25 -27.23 22.23
N LYS A 61 10.23 -26.53 22.75
CA LYS A 61 9.53 -25.47 22.00
C LYS A 61 10.58 -24.47 21.52
N THR A 62 10.67 -24.26 20.21
CA THR A 62 11.54 -23.24 19.62
C THR A 62 11.22 -21.89 20.24
N THR A 63 12.21 -21.23 20.82
CA THR A 63 11.98 -20.00 21.57
C THR A 63 11.75 -18.81 20.61
N SER A 64 10.99 -17.79 21.03
CA SER A 64 10.81 -16.53 20.25
C SER A 64 12.14 -15.92 19.78
N ALA A 65 13.21 -16.08 20.58
CA ALA A 65 14.54 -15.62 20.24
C ALA A 65 15.17 -16.40 19.07
N GLU A 66 14.97 -17.71 19.01
CA GLU A 66 15.42 -18.56 17.89
C GLU A 66 14.63 -18.26 16.61
N ILE A 67 13.31 -18.05 16.74
CA ILE A 67 12.44 -17.67 15.63
C ILE A 67 12.88 -16.31 15.05
N LYS A 68 13.10 -15.32 15.92
CA LYS A 68 13.63 -14.02 15.53
C LYS A 68 14.96 -14.13 14.81
N LYS A 69 15.90 -14.93 15.33
CA LYS A 69 17.22 -15.13 14.71
C LYS A 69 17.09 -15.65 13.28
N ARG A 70 16.21 -16.63 13.03
CA ARG A 70 15.95 -17.17 11.68
C ARG A 70 15.40 -16.12 10.74
N TYR A 71 14.43 -15.30 11.19
CA TYR A 71 13.88 -14.23 10.36
C TYR A 71 14.90 -13.12 10.07
N ILE A 72 15.74 -12.76 11.04
CA ILE A 72 16.84 -11.80 10.80
C ILE A 72 17.79 -12.33 9.73
N GLU A 73 18.15 -13.62 9.79
CA GLU A 73 19.04 -14.22 8.79
C GLU A 73 18.39 -14.26 7.40
N ALA A 74 17.09 -14.56 7.31
CA ALA A 74 16.34 -14.51 6.06
C ALA A 74 16.27 -13.08 5.50
N LEU A 75 15.95 -12.08 6.33
CA LEU A 75 15.89 -10.68 5.94
C LEU A 75 17.25 -10.16 5.44
N ASN A 76 18.36 -10.56 6.09
CA ASN A 76 19.70 -10.15 5.68
C ASN A 76 20.17 -10.76 4.35
N LYS A 77 19.64 -11.93 3.97
CA LYS A 77 19.93 -12.58 2.68
C LYS A 77 19.06 -12.05 1.54
N THR A 78 18.06 -11.24 1.86
CA THR A 78 17.07 -10.77 0.90
C THR A 78 17.65 -9.67 0.01
N THR A 79 17.40 -9.76 -1.29
CA THR A 79 17.87 -8.74 -2.27
C THR A 79 16.74 -8.05 -3.00
N ARG A 80 15.51 -8.54 -2.87
CA ARG A 80 14.33 -8.04 -3.59
C ARG A 80 13.23 -7.66 -2.62
N GLU A 81 12.53 -6.59 -2.93
CA GLU A 81 11.38 -6.12 -2.14
C GLU A 81 10.28 -7.19 -2.00
N ARG A 82 10.04 -7.98 -3.05
CA ARG A 82 9.07 -9.09 -3.04
C ARG A 82 9.41 -10.18 -2.01
N GLU A 83 10.69 -10.47 -1.82
CA GLU A 83 11.16 -11.47 -0.85
C GLU A 83 10.96 -10.96 0.58
N VAL A 84 11.16 -9.65 0.83
CA VAL A 84 10.87 -9.03 2.13
C VAL A 84 9.37 -9.12 2.45
N PHE A 85 8.50 -8.87 1.47
CA PHE A 85 7.05 -9.01 1.65
C PHE A 85 6.62 -10.43 2.03
N ALA A 86 7.23 -11.44 1.39
CA ALA A 86 6.97 -12.84 1.74
C ALA A 86 7.39 -13.15 3.18
N ILE A 87 8.55 -12.65 3.61
CA ILE A 87 9.05 -12.83 4.98
C ILE A 87 8.18 -12.07 6.00
N GLU A 88 7.75 -10.86 5.70
CA GLU A 88 6.84 -10.06 6.53
C GLU A 88 5.51 -10.78 6.79
N THR A 89 4.95 -11.40 5.74
CA THR A 89 3.73 -12.20 5.84
C THR A 89 3.92 -13.37 6.81
N GLN A 90 5.05 -14.08 6.69
CA GLN A 90 5.39 -15.19 7.60
C GLN A 90 5.57 -14.72 9.04
N ILE A 91 6.21 -13.57 9.26
CA ILE A 91 6.40 -12.97 10.58
C ILE A 91 5.06 -12.57 11.21
N THR A 92 4.12 -12.05 10.42
CA THR A 92 2.81 -11.58 10.90
C THR A 92 1.90 -12.73 11.33
N ILE A 93 1.99 -13.87 10.64
CA ILE A 93 1.18 -15.07 10.93
C ILE A 93 1.77 -15.88 12.09
N ASN A 94 3.05 -15.68 12.43
CA ASN A 94 3.72 -16.47 13.46
C ASN A 94 3.25 -16.10 14.88
N SER A 95 2.46 -16.98 15.49
CA SER A 95 1.91 -16.81 16.84
C SER A 95 2.92 -17.04 17.98
N ASP A 96 4.07 -17.63 17.69
CA ASP A 96 5.10 -17.97 18.68
C ASP A 96 6.10 -16.82 18.93
N LEU A 97 5.99 -15.72 18.16
CA LEU A 97 6.76 -14.49 18.37
C LEU A 97 6.14 -13.65 19.50
N ASN A 98 6.98 -13.25 20.46
CA ASN A 98 6.56 -12.26 21.45
C ASN A 98 6.51 -10.85 20.82
N LYS A 99 5.75 -9.94 21.46
CA LYS A 99 5.52 -8.57 20.97
C LYS A 99 6.83 -7.77 20.79
N ARG A 100 7.83 -7.97 21.65
CA ARG A 100 9.11 -7.25 21.58
C ARG A 100 9.90 -7.67 20.34
N ASP A 101 9.97 -8.98 20.08
CA ASP A 101 10.68 -9.55 18.94
C ASP A 101 9.97 -9.27 17.63
N LEU A 102 8.63 -9.33 17.62
CA LEU A 102 7.81 -8.90 16.49
C LEU A 102 8.07 -7.44 16.11
N ASN A 103 8.07 -6.53 17.08
CA ASN A 103 8.34 -5.11 16.83
C ASN A 103 9.77 -4.87 16.33
N SER A 104 10.75 -5.63 16.86
CA SER A 104 12.13 -5.58 16.39
C SER A 104 12.27 -6.01 14.94
N LEU A 105 11.55 -7.06 14.52
CA LEU A 105 11.54 -7.53 13.13
C LEU A 105 10.83 -6.54 12.20
N LYS A 106 9.69 -5.97 12.63
CA LYS A 106 8.98 -4.93 11.88
C LYS A 106 9.84 -3.70 11.61
N SER A 107 10.58 -3.24 12.62
CA SER A 107 11.51 -2.12 12.43
C SER A 107 12.61 -2.42 11.40
N MET A 108 13.13 -3.64 11.37
CA MET A 108 14.11 -4.07 10.36
C MET A 108 13.50 -4.12 8.96
N ILE A 109 12.27 -4.60 8.83
CA ILE A 109 11.52 -4.65 7.57
C ILE A 109 11.30 -3.23 7.02
N GLU A 110 10.86 -2.29 7.88
CA GLU A 110 10.71 -0.88 7.51
C GLU A 110 12.02 -0.27 7.00
N GLN A 111 13.15 -0.57 7.66
CA GLN A 111 14.47 -0.13 7.21
C GLN A 111 14.86 -0.70 5.84
N LEU A 112 14.51 -1.95 5.57
CA LEU A 112 14.78 -2.58 4.26
C LEU A 112 13.93 -1.96 3.15
N TYR A 113 12.64 -1.71 3.39
CA TYR A 113 11.78 -1.00 2.43
C TYR A 113 12.30 0.42 2.15
N ALA A 114 12.71 1.15 3.19
CA ALA A 114 13.33 2.46 3.01
C ALA A 114 14.62 2.39 2.18
N LYS A 115 15.44 1.35 2.38
CA LYS A 115 16.65 1.12 1.58
C LYS A 115 16.33 0.84 0.11
N PHE A 116 15.34 0.00 -0.19
CA PHE A 116 14.95 -0.26 -1.58
C PHE A 116 14.45 0.99 -2.29
N LYS A 117 13.63 1.79 -1.60
CA LYS A 117 13.15 3.07 -2.12
C LYS A 117 14.30 4.06 -2.38
N GLN A 118 15.32 4.07 -1.51
CA GLN A 118 16.50 4.90 -1.71
C GLN A 118 17.30 4.45 -2.93
N ILE A 119 17.50 3.14 -3.12
CA ILE A 119 18.20 2.59 -4.29
C ILE A 119 17.48 2.99 -5.58
N GLU A 120 16.16 2.85 -5.64
CA GLU A 120 15.36 3.26 -6.80
C GLU A 120 15.51 4.77 -7.08
N ALA A 121 15.47 5.61 -6.04
CA ALA A 121 15.69 7.04 -6.18
C ALA A 121 17.10 7.38 -6.69
N ASP A 122 18.13 6.69 -6.19
CA ASP A 122 19.53 6.88 -6.60
C ASP A 122 19.74 6.45 -8.06
N GLU A 123 19.12 5.34 -8.50
CA GLU A 123 19.14 4.87 -9.89
C GLU A 123 18.47 5.86 -10.85
N ILE A 124 17.31 6.41 -10.47
CA ILE A 124 16.61 7.45 -11.24
C ILE A 124 17.46 8.72 -11.33
N ASN A 125 18.07 9.16 -10.22
CA ASN A 125 18.95 10.33 -10.21
C ASN A 125 20.19 10.12 -11.10
N ALA A 126 20.81 8.95 -11.05
CA ALA A 126 21.93 8.59 -11.91
C ALA A 126 21.54 8.63 -13.39
N LEU A 127 20.35 8.12 -13.73
CA LEU A 127 19.81 8.16 -15.09
C LEU A 127 19.57 9.60 -15.58
N ILE A 128 19.05 10.49 -14.73
CA ILE A 128 18.88 11.91 -15.06
C ILE A 128 20.23 12.57 -15.32
N VAL A 129 21.23 12.33 -14.46
CA VAL A 129 22.59 12.84 -14.65
C VAL A 129 23.15 12.36 -15.99
N GLN A 130 23.00 11.07 -16.30
CA GLN A 130 23.45 10.50 -17.56
C GLN A 130 22.79 11.18 -18.77
N PHE A 131 21.48 11.44 -18.72
CA PHE A 131 20.80 12.16 -19.80
C PHE A 131 21.26 13.62 -19.90
N LYS A 132 21.49 14.31 -18.78
CA LYS A 132 22.05 15.67 -18.79
C LYS A 132 23.44 15.70 -19.43
N GLU A 133 24.30 14.75 -19.11
CA GLU A 133 25.63 14.62 -19.72
C GLU A 133 25.55 14.32 -21.23
N GLN A 134 24.63 13.46 -21.66
CA GLN A 134 24.41 13.21 -23.09
C GLN A 134 23.89 14.45 -23.83
N ILE A 135 23.00 15.21 -23.21
CA ILE A 135 22.50 16.48 -23.76
C ILE A 135 23.66 17.46 -23.91
N THR A 136 24.46 17.68 -22.86
CA THR A 136 25.56 18.66 -22.90
C THR A 136 26.67 18.26 -23.89
N ALA A 137 26.93 16.97 -24.05
CA ALA A 137 27.92 16.44 -24.99
C ALA A 137 27.45 16.42 -26.46
N ALA A 138 26.15 16.58 -26.73
CA ALA A 138 25.63 16.56 -28.09
C ALA A 138 26.17 17.74 -28.92
N GLN A 139 26.62 17.45 -30.14
CA GLN A 139 27.21 18.45 -31.05
C GLN A 139 26.27 18.80 -32.21
N THR A 140 25.22 18.01 -32.42
CA THR A 140 24.26 18.21 -33.51
C THR A 140 22.81 18.17 -33.04
N ALA A 141 21.94 18.90 -33.74
CA ALA A 141 20.50 18.87 -33.48
C ALA A 141 19.89 17.46 -33.65
N GLN A 142 20.45 16.62 -34.54
CA GLN A 142 19.97 15.25 -34.73
C GLN A 142 20.30 14.33 -33.55
N GLU A 143 21.45 14.49 -32.91
CA GLU A 143 21.80 13.74 -31.68
C GLU A 143 20.89 14.13 -30.53
N LEU A 144 20.64 15.43 -30.34
CA LEU A 144 19.70 15.94 -29.35
C LEU A 144 18.31 15.34 -29.55
N ILE A 145 17.76 15.32 -30.76
CA ILE A 145 16.43 14.75 -31.04
C ILE A 145 16.36 13.26 -30.68
N LYS A 146 17.43 12.49 -30.93
CA LYS A 146 17.50 11.08 -30.52
C LYS A 146 17.50 10.93 -29.00
N ILE A 147 18.27 11.74 -28.29
CA ILE A 147 18.30 11.76 -26.82
C ILE A 147 16.90 12.10 -26.27
N ARG A 148 16.24 13.12 -26.82
CA ARG A 148 14.86 13.51 -26.45
C ARG A 148 13.87 12.38 -26.62
N THR A 149 13.93 11.68 -27.76
CA THR A 149 13.07 10.53 -28.01
C THR A 149 13.31 9.42 -26.98
N THR A 150 14.58 9.21 -26.60
CA THR A 150 14.99 8.16 -25.68
C THR A 150 14.48 8.42 -24.27
N PHE A 151 14.73 9.60 -23.70
CA PHE A 151 14.20 9.91 -22.37
C PHE A 151 12.68 10.14 -22.38
N ALA A 152 12.06 10.67 -23.45
CA ALA A 152 10.59 10.81 -23.51
C ALA A 152 9.85 9.47 -23.57
N SER A 153 10.52 8.42 -24.07
CA SER A 153 10.00 7.05 -24.04
C SER A 153 10.30 6.30 -22.73
N ASN A 154 11.05 6.91 -21.81
CA ASN A 154 11.39 6.31 -20.53
C ASN A 154 10.19 6.36 -19.58
N GLY A 155 9.72 5.20 -19.12
CA GLY A 155 8.56 5.09 -18.24
C GLY A 155 8.86 5.19 -16.74
N THR A 156 10.12 5.43 -16.35
CA THR A 156 10.56 5.51 -14.94
C THR A 156 10.72 6.94 -14.44
N LEU A 157 10.78 7.93 -15.33
CA LEU A 157 10.92 9.34 -14.98
C LEU A 157 9.54 9.98 -14.66
N SER A 158 9.53 10.92 -13.72
CA SER A 158 8.34 11.73 -13.40
C SER A 158 8.18 12.91 -14.36
N ASP A 159 7.00 13.53 -14.36
CA ASP A 159 6.71 14.72 -15.17
C ASP A 159 7.68 15.88 -14.87
N GLU A 160 8.03 16.10 -13.60
CA GLU A 160 8.99 17.13 -13.17
C GLU A 160 10.41 16.84 -13.67
N GLN A 161 10.82 15.56 -13.66
CA GLN A 161 12.12 15.14 -14.17
C GLN A 161 12.20 15.27 -15.71
N HIS A 162 11.10 15.00 -16.40
CA HIS A 162 11.00 15.29 -17.82
C HIS A 162 11.07 16.80 -18.12
N GLU A 163 10.45 17.63 -17.29
CA GLU A 163 10.51 19.09 -17.44
C GLU A 163 11.94 19.64 -17.26
N ASP A 164 12.68 19.17 -16.26
CA ASP A 164 14.08 19.52 -16.04
C ASP A 164 14.97 19.10 -17.22
N LEU A 165 14.82 17.86 -17.71
CA LEU A 165 15.54 17.39 -18.90
C LEU A 165 15.18 18.17 -20.16
N ASN A 166 13.90 18.51 -20.35
CA ASN A 166 13.45 19.33 -21.48
C ASN A 166 14.01 20.76 -21.41
N THR A 167 14.15 21.33 -20.21
CA THR A 167 14.79 22.63 -20.00
C THR A 167 16.25 22.59 -20.43
N CYS A 168 17.00 21.57 -20.00
CA CYS A 168 18.39 21.35 -20.41
C CYS A 168 18.53 21.13 -21.92
N PHE A 169 17.64 20.32 -22.51
CA PHE A 169 17.57 20.08 -23.94
C PHE A 169 17.34 21.38 -24.74
N ASN A 170 16.36 22.19 -24.34
CA ASN A 170 16.04 23.44 -25.03
C ASN A 170 17.19 24.44 -24.94
N ALA A 171 17.85 24.54 -23.78
CA ALA A 171 19.03 25.39 -23.62
C ALA A 171 20.16 24.96 -24.57
N LYS A 172 20.44 23.65 -24.65
CA LYS A 172 21.48 23.13 -25.55
C LYS A 172 21.13 23.31 -27.02
N LEU A 173 19.87 23.16 -27.39
CA LEU A 173 19.41 23.37 -28.76
C LEU A 173 19.68 24.81 -29.23
N VAL A 174 19.43 25.80 -28.35
CA VAL A 174 19.74 27.22 -28.62
C VAL A 174 21.24 27.44 -28.79
N GLU A 175 22.10 26.80 -27.99
CA GLU A 175 23.56 26.87 -28.16
C GLU A 175 23.99 26.37 -29.55
N ILE A 176 23.52 25.19 -29.96
CA ILE A 176 23.89 24.59 -31.26
C ILE A 176 23.36 25.42 -32.43
N ASP A 177 22.17 26.01 -32.31
CA ASP A 177 21.58 26.87 -33.33
C ASP A 177 22.34 28.21 -33.45
N SER A 178 22.86 28.74 -32.34
CA SER A 178 23.70 29.94 -32.32
C SER A 178 25.09 29.74 -32.94
N GLU A 179 25.65 28.52 -32.90
CA GLU A 179 26.93 28.18 -33.53
C GLU A 179 26.83 27.91 -35.05
N GLN A 180 25.63 27.57 -35.57
CA GLN A 180 25.39 27.41 -37.01
C GLN A 180 25.08 28.74 -37.73
N TYR A 181 24.84 29.83 -37.00
CA TYR A 181 24.65 31.16 -37.57
C TYR A 181 25.97 31.93 -37.66
N VAL A 182 26.67 31.81 -38.80
CA VAL A 182 27.72 32.75 -39.20
C VAL A 182 27.05 33.86 -40.01
N PRO A 183 26.89 35.10 -39.51
CA PRO A 183 26.37 36.18 -40.35
C PRO A 183 27.42 36.48 -41.42
N GLN A 184 27.13 36.12 -42.67
CA GLN A 184 27.88 36.64 -43.82
C GLN A 184 27.58 38.13 -43.98
N SER A 185 28.29 38.97 -43.22
CA SER A 185 28.38 40.39 -43.53
C SER A 185 29.28 40.58 -44.75
N ASN A 186 28.66 40.80 -45.92
CA ASN A 186 29.21 41.58 -47.03
C ASN A 186 28.11 41.82 -48.07
N ILE A 187 27.28 42.84 -47.85
CA ILE A 187 26.58 43.54 -48.92
C ILE A 187 26.87 45.03 -48.72
N GLU A 188 27.68 45.59 -49.61
CA GLU A 188 27.85 47.03 -49.76
C GLU A 188 26.50 47.67 -50.10
N ILE A 189 26.08 48.63 -49.27
CA ILE A 189 24.90 49.46 -49.54
C ILE A 189 25.29 50.46 -50.63
N ILE A 190 24.88 50.19 -51.87
CA ILE A 190 24.72 51.24 -52.87
C ILE A 190 23.30 51.78 -52.70
N SER A 191 23.23 52.98 -52.14
CA SER A 191 22.03 53.80 -52.11
C SER A 191 21.52 54.04 -53.53
N GLN A 192 20.30 53.58 -53.84
CA GLN A 192 19.50 54.12 -54.93
C GLN A 192 18.15 54.58 -54.39
N GLU A 193 17.83 55.81 -54.79
CA GLU A 193 16.66 56.60 -54.42
C GLU A 193 15.34 56.01 -54.96
N ASN A 194 14.28 56.38 -54.25
CA ASN A 194 12.89 56.53 -54.68
C ASN A 194 12.14 55.28 -55.18
N VAL A 195 11.28 54.77 -54.31
CA VAL A 195 10.02 54.16 -54.73
C VAL A 195 8.88 54.93 -54.07
N THR A 196 8.16 55.68 -54.91
CA THR A 196 6.87 56.29 -54.57
C THR A 196 5.82 55.20 -54.40
N ALA A 197 4.99 55.38 -53.38
CA ALA A 197 3.85 54.53 -53.08
C ALA A 197 2.84 54.49 -54.23
N SER A 198 2.27 53.32 -54.46
CA SER A 198 0.92 53.17 -55.00
C SER A 198 0.35 51.84 -54.52
N GLU A 199 -0.62 51.95 -53.62
CA GLU A 199 -1.62 50.92 -53.33
C GLU A 199 -2.49 50.74 -54.58
N ASP A 200 -2.68 49.51 -55.06
CA ASP A 200 -4.01 49.04 -55.50
C ASP A 200 -4.07 47.53 -55.77
N SER A 201 -5.23 46.98 -55.43
CA SER A 201 -5.96 45.88 -56.06
C SER A 201 -5.53 44.40 -55.91
N LEU A 202 -6.36 43.76 -55.08
CA LEU A 202 -6.79 42.37 -55.01
C LEU A 202 -6.98 41.62 -56.35
N VAL A 203 -6.50 40.35 -56.32
CA VAL A 203 -7.07 39.13 -56.96
C VAL A 203 -6.90 39.06 -58.48
N SER A 204 -6.43 38.01 -59.12
CA SER A 204 -6.09 36.61 -58.81
C SER A 204 -5.30 36.12 -60.02
N ASP A 205 -4.27 35.31 -59.83
CA ASP A 205 -4.02 34.25 -60.80
C ASP A 205 -3.50 32.99 -60.10
N SER A 206 -4.29 31.96 -60.32
CA SER A 206 -4.09 30.57 -60.00
C SER A 206 -2.80 30.03 -60.60
N GLU A 207 -2.36 28.93 -60.00
CA GLU A 207 -1.31 28.02 -60.47
C GLU A 207 0.09 28.37 -60.00
N THR A 208 0.38 28.07 -58.72
CA THR A 208 1.57 27.27 -58.38
C THR A 208 1.47 26.79 -56.93
N ASN A 209 1.96 25.57 -56.70
CA ASN A 209 2.27 24.97 -55.39
C ASN A 209 1.19 24.09 -54.72
N LYS A 210 0.74 23.04 -55.43
CA LYS A 210 0.15 21.83 -54.82
C LYS A 210 1.15 20.94 -54.05
N ALA A 211 2.38 21.41 -53.79
CA ALA A 211 3.43 20.60 -53.15
C ALA A 211 3.92 21.12 -51.79
N ASN A 212 3.40 22.26 -51.31
CA ASN A 212 3.87 22.87 -50.04
C ASN A 212 2.82 22.84 -48.90
N ASP A 213 1.63 22.29 -49.13
CA ASP A 213 0.51 22.29 -48.18
C ASP A 213 0.53 21.09 -47.19
N SER A 214 1.36 20.06 -47.44
CA SER A 214 1.40 18.86 -46.59
C SER A 214 2.38 18.95 -45.40
N PHE A 215 3.35 19.87 -45.42
CA PHE A 215 4.40 19.94 -44.38
C PHE A 215 4.02 20.85 -43.20
N PHE A 216 3.28 21.93 -43.46
CA PHE A 216 2.81 22.86 -42.42
C PHE A 216 1.47 22.44 -41.78
N GLY A 217 0.60 21.76 -42.52
CA GLY A 217 -0.72 21.32 -42.03
C GLY A 217 -0.66 20.28 -40.90
N ASP A 218 0.29 19.35 -40.95
CA ASP A 218 0.46 18.33 -39.90
C ASP A 218 1.04 18.91 -38.60
N THR A 219 1.90 19.93 -38.71
CA THR A 219 2.48 20.62 -37.55
C THR A 219 1.43 21.47 -36.83
N GLU A 220 0.60 22.20 -37.58
CA GLU A 220 -0.46 23.04 -37.01
C GLU A 220 -1.61 22.21 -36.44
N LYS A 221 -2.01 21.12 -37.11
CA LYS A 221 -2.99 20.16 -36.57
C LYS A 221 -2.50 19.50 -35.29
N SER A 222 -1.21 19.17 -35.22
CA SER A 222 -0.58 18.64 -34.01
C SER A 222 -0.57 19.67 -32.87
N ARG A 223 -0.26 20.94 -33.16
CA ARG A 223 -0.29 22.05 -32.20
C ARG A 223 -1.69 22.30 -31.63
N ILE A 224 -2.69 22.42 -32.50
CA ILE A 224 -4.10 22.59 -32.09
C ILE A 224 -4.58 21.40 -31.25
N SER A 225 -4.21 20.18 -31.66
CA SER A 225 -4.53 18.98 -30.90
C SER A 225 -3.85 18.96 -29.52
N ALA A 226 -2.64 19.51 -29.38
CA ALA A 226 -1.91 19.58 -28.11
C ALA A 226 -2.54 20.58 -27.14
N GLU A 227 -2.90 21.77 -27.61
CA GLU A 227 -3.58 22.79 -26.82
C GLU A 227 -4.93 22.27 -26.31
N LEU A 228 -5.72 21.66 -27.20
CA LEU A 228 -7.01 21.09 -26.84
C LEU A 228 -6.88 19.90 -25.88
N LYS A 229 -5.83 19.07 -26.01
CA LYS A 229 -5.52 18.02 -25.04
C LYS A 229 -5.27 18.61 -23.66
N GLN A 230 -4.50 19.70 -23.58
CA GLN A 230 -4.18 20.34 -22.32
C GLN A 230 -5.43 20.93 -21.65
N GLU A 231 -6.26 21.67 -22.39
CA GLU A 231 -7.52 22.23 -21.90
C GLU A 231 -8.48 21.15 -21.37
N LEU A 232 -8.68 20.08 -22.16
CA LEU A 232 -9.55 18.98 -21.78
C LEU A 232 -9.02 18.21 -20.58
N THR A 233 -7.69 18.10 -20.43
CA THR A 233 -7.08 17.48 -19.24
C THR A 233 -7.44 18.25 -17.97
N TYR A 234 -7.30 19.58 -17.98
CA TYR A 234 -7.69 20.40 -16.83
C TYR A 234 -9.18 20.27 -16.50
N LYS A 235 -10.03 20.24 -17.53
CA LYS A 235 -11.48 20.04 -17.36
C LYS A 235 -11.77 18.69 -16.73
N ILE A 236 -11.21 17.59 -17.26
CA ILE A 236 -11.41 16.21 -16.76
C ILE A 236 -11.08 16.10 -15.27
N ILE A 237 -10.01 16.74 -14.80
CA ILE A 237 -9.60 16.69 -13.38
C ILE A 237 -10.67 17.24 -12.43
N GLN A 238 -11.53 18.15 -12.90
CA GLN A 238 -12.57 18.79 -12.08
C GLN A 238 -13.96 18.16 -12.23
N MET A 239 -14.14 17.26 -13.21
CA MET A 239 -15.45 16.70 -13.54
C MET A 239 -15.94 15.68 -12.52
N SER A 240 -17.26 15.58 -12.42
CA SER A 240 -17.99 14.52 -11.72
C SER A 240 -18.15 13.26 -12.57
N ALA A 241 -18.63 12.17 -11.97
CA ALA A 241 -18.74 10.88 -12.63
C ALA A 241 -19.64 10.92 -13.89
N ASP A 242 -20.80 11.58 -13.80
CA ASP A 242 -21.76 11.68 -14.91
C ASP A 242 -21.23 12.55 -16.06
N GLU A 243 -20.50 13.61 -15.71
CA GLU A 243 -19.87 14.50 -16.68
C GLU A 243 -18.75 13.79 -17.45
N LEU A 244 -18.01 12.89 -16.80
CA LEU A 244 -16.96 12.09 -17.45
C LEU A 244 -17.51 11.15 -18.52
N ASP A 245 -18.75 10.69 -18.43
CA ASP A 245 -19.35 9.86 -19.48
C ASP A 245 -19.70 10.70 -20.71
N ALA A 246 -20.15 11.94 -20.52
CA ALA A 246 -20.43 12.87 -21.60
C ALA A 246 -19.15 13.31 -22.34
N ILE A 247 -18.07 13.62 -21.60
CA ILE A 247 -16.81 14.10 -22.21
C ILE A 247 -16.11 13.04 -23.06
N VAL A 248 -16.25 11.75 -22.71
CA VAL A 248 -15.71 10.64 -23.51
C VAL A 248 -16.26 10.69 -24.93
N VAL A 249 -17.56 10.89 -25.08
CA VAL A 249 -18.21 10.97 -26.40
C VAL A 249 -17.73 12.19 -27.17
N GLU A 250 -17.60 13.34 -26.49
CA GLU A 250 -17.10 14.59 -27.09
C GLU A 250 -15.66 14.43 -27.61
N ILE A 251 -14.77 13.81 -26.82
CA ILE A 251 -13.35 13.58 -27.17
C ILE A 251 -13.21 12.65 -28.38
N HIS A 252 -13.95 11.54 -28.40
CA HIS A 252 -13.85 10.56 -29.48
C HIS A 252 -14.35 11.12 -30.81
N ASN A 253 -15.41 11.92 -30.78
CA ASN A 253 -15.99 12.55 -31.96
C ASN A 253 -15.22 13.79 -32.43
N ASN A 254 -14.31 14.33 -31.62
CA ASN A 254 -13.58 15.54 -31.97
C ASN A 254 -12.58 15.29 -33.12
N PRO A 255 -12.74 15.93 -34.29
CA PRO A 255 -11.83 15.73 -35.43
C PRO A 255 -10.52 16.50 -35.29
N LYS A 256 -10.44 17.47 -34.36
CA LYS A 256 -9.22 18.27 -34.10
C LYS A 256 -8.23 17.53 -33.21
N LEU A 257 -8.66 16.46 -32.53
CA LEU A 257 -7.80 15.62 -31.71
C LEU A 257 -7.19 14.48 -32.53
N VAL A 258 -5.87 14.33 -32.43
CA VAL A 258 -5.16 13.14 -32.92
C VAL A 258 -5.37 11.95 -31.98
N SER A 259 -5.26 10.73 -32.50
CA SER A 259 -5.51 9.48 -31.77
C SER A 259 -4.67 9.35 -30.50
N THR A 260 -3.40 9.76 -30.53
CA THR A 260 -2.49 9.73 -29.38
C THR A 260 -2.99 10.63 -28.24
N HIS A 261 -3.56 11.79 -28.56
CA HIS A 261 -4.11 12.71 -27.57
C HIS A 261 -5.46 12.21 -27.03
N LYS A 262 -6.29 11.57 -27.86
CA LYS A 262 -7.51 10.91 -27.40
C LYS A 262 -7.18 9.82 -26.36
N ASN A 263 -6.22 8.95 -26.67
CA ASN A 263 -5.76 7.92 -25.74
C ASN A 263 -5.22 8.50 -24.42
N HIS A 264 -4.53 9.65 -24.48
CA HIS A 264 -4.03 10.34 -23.29
C HIS A 264 -5.17 10.89 -22.44
N LEU A 265 -6.20 11.48 -23.07
CA LEU A 265 -7.38 11.96 -22.36
C LEU A 265 -8.20 10.82 -21.75
N ASP A 266 -8.32 9.68 -22.44
CA ASP A 266 -8.95 8.47 -21.88
C ASP A 266 -8.25 7.99 -20.62
N ARG A 267 -6.91 8.10 -20.58
CA ARG A 267 -6.14 7.79 -19.38
C ARG A 267 -6.48 8.76 -18.24
N HIS A 268 -6.56 10.06 -18.51
CA HIS A 268 -6.98 11.04 -17.50
C HIS A 268 -8.40 10.80 -17.00
N ILE A 269 -9.32 10.41 -17.88
CA ILE A 269 -10.69 10.04 -17.50
C ILE A 269 -10.68 8.83 -16.56
N GLU A 270 -9.89 7.79 -16.88
CA GLU A 270 -9.75 6.62 -16.00
C GLU A 270 -9.15 6.98 -14.64
N LEU A 271 -8.13 7.84 -14.61
CA LEU A 271 -7.52 8.33 -13.38
C LEU A 271 -8.50 9.15 -12.55
N ARG A 272 -9.28 10.04 -13.18
CA ARG A 272 -10.30 10.82 -12.47
C ARG A 272 -11.40 9.92 -11.91
N ARG A 273 -11.88 8.93 -12.66
CA ARG A 273 -12.85 7.93 -12.14
C ARG A 273 -12.32 7.22 -10.90
N LYS A 274 -11.05 6.81 -10.91
CA LYS A 274 -10.41 6.20 -9.73
C LYS A 274 -10.32 7.18 -8.55
N ALA A 275 -10.02 8.46 -8.82
CA ALA A 275 -9.98 9.49 -7.79
C ALA A 275 -11.36 9.72 -7.15
N LEU A 276 -12.42 9.83 -7.97
CA LEU A 276 -13.80 9.98 -7.50
C LEU A 276 -14.25 8.81 -6.60
N VAL A 277 -13.89 7.58 -6.95
CA VAL A 277 -14.18 6.41 -6.10
C VAL A 277 -13.44 6.50 -4.76
N LYS A 278 -12.18 6.95 -4.77
CA LYS A 278 -11.41 7.17 -3.53
C LYS A 278 -12.03 8.27 -2.67
N GLU A 279 -12.42 9.39 -3.27
CA GLU A 279 -13.09 10.51 -2.60
C GLU A 279 -14.41 10.04 -1.96
N ALA A 280 -15.24 9.30 -2.70
CA ALA A 280 -16.49 8.75 -2.19
C ALA A 280 -16.29 7.79 -1.01
N ASN A 281 -15.28 6.91 -1.09
CA ASN A 281 -14.95 5.99 -0.01
C ASN A 281 -14.42 6.73 1.23
N ALA A 282 -13.59 7.77 1.03
CA ALA A 282 -13.06 8.59 2.12
C ALA A 282 -14.19 9.35 2.85
N GLU A 283 -15.16 9.89 2.11
CA GLU A 283 -16.31 10.57 2.70
C GLU A 283 -17.22 9.58 3.45
N ALA A 284 -17.43 8.38 2.89
CA ALA A 284 -18.19 7.32 3.57
C ALA A 284 -17.51 6.89 4.88
N GLU A 285 -16.18 6.74 4.88
CA GLU A 285 -15.40 6.41 6.07
C GLU A 285 -15.46 7.53 7.11
N LYS A 286 -15.31 8.79 6.69
CA LYS A 286 -15.44 9.95 7.57
C LYS A 286 -16.81 9.98 8.25
N LYS A 287 -17.89 9.81 7.48
CA LYS A 287 -19.26 9.75 8.01
C LYS A 287 -19.45 8.57 8.96
N TYR A 288 -18.84 7.43 8.67
CA TYR A 288 -18.84 6.29 9.59
C TYR A 288 -18.14 6.64 10.92
N GLN A 289 -16.94 7.23 10.88
CA GLN A 289 -16.18 7.61 12.07
C GLN A 289 -16.91 8.66 12.93
N GLU A 290 -17.54 9.65 12.30
CA GLU A 290 -18.36 10.66 12.99
C GLU A 290 -19.54 10.01 13.73
N ASN A 291 -20.29 9.12 13.06
CA ASN A 291 -21.41 8.40 13.67
C ASN A 291 -20.94 7.45 14.78
N LEU A 292 -19.81 6.76 14.58
CA LEU A 292 -19.23 5.89 15.59
C LEU A 292 -18.85 6.67 16.85
N THR A 293 -18.19 7.81 16.67
CA THR A 293 -17.78 8.67 17.79
C THR A 293 -18.99 9.21 18.55
N ASP A 294 -20.03 9.68 17.86
CA ASP A 294 -21.29 10.10 18.48
C ASP A 294 -21.93 8.95 19.30
N LEU A 295 -22.07 7.78 18.70
CA LEU A 295 -22.72 6.63 19.36
C LEU A 295 -21.93 6.12 20.56
N ILE A 296 -20.59 6.10 20.49
CA ILE A 296 -19.75 5.75 21.64
C ILE A 296 -19.92 6.78 22.77
N ASN A 297 -19.98 8.07 22.45
CA ASN A 297 -20.22 9.12 23.44
C ASN A 297 -21.61 8.98 24.08
N ARG A 298 -22.63 8.65 23.30
CA ARG A 298 -23.97 8.38 23.84
C ARG A 298 -24.00 7.12 24.70
N ALA A 299 -23.23 6.10 24.35
CA ALA A 299 -23.10 4.90 25.17
C ALA A 299 -22.47 5.21 26.53
N SER A 300 -21.42 6.03 26.59
CA SER A 300 -20.77 6.39 27.86
C SER A 300 -21.66 7.22 28.79
N GLN A 301 -22.58 8.01 28.23
CA GLN A 301 -23.51 8.85 28.98
C GLN A 301 -24.85 8.16 29.32
N ALA A 302 -25.09 6.93 28.84
CA ALA A 302 -26.33 6.21 29.09
C ALA A 302 -26.52 5.97 30.60
N GLN A 303 -27.72 6.22 31.12
CA GLN A 303 -28.02 6.07 32.55
C GLN A 303 -28.63 4.71 32.86
N THR A 304 -29.18 4.03 31.85
CA THR A 304 -29.82 2.72 32.02
C THR A 304 -29.29 1.67 31.03
N PRO A 305 -29.32 0.37 31.38
CA PRO A 305 -28.98 -0.70 30.45
C PRO A 305 -29.83 -0.69 29.17
N ALA A 306 -31.10 -0.28 29.27
CA ALA A 306 -32.00 -0.18 28.12
C ALA A 306 -31.57 0.93 27.15
N GLU A 307 -31.14 2.09 27.66
CA GLU A 307 -30.60 3.19 26.85
C GLU A 307 -29.31 2.79 26.13
N ALA A 308 -28.39 2.13 26.82
CA ALA A 308 -27.14 1.67 26.24
C ALA A 308 -27.40 0.64 25.10
N ASN A 309 -28.26 -0.34 25.34
CA ASN A 309 -28.62 -1.36 24.34
C ASN A 309 -29.44 -0.81 23.17
N ALA A 310 -30.21 0.25 23.38
CA ALA A 310 -30.99 0.88 22.32
C ALA A 310 -30.11 1.45 21.20
N LEU A 311 -28.82 1.76 21.45
CA LEU A 311 -27.91 2.34 20.47
C LEU A 311 -27.56 1.38 19.32
N VAL A 312 -27.68 0.06 19.53
CA VAL A 312 -27.41 -0.95 18.50
C VAL A 312 -28.30 -0.74 17.26
N ARG A 313 -29.52 -0.21 17.43
CA ARG A 313 -30.47 0.04 16.33
C ARG A 313 -29.94 1.01 15.26
N TYR A 314 -29.01 1.89 15.62
CA TYR A 314 -28.44 2.87 14.68
C TYR A 314 -27.35 2.27 13.78
N THR A 315 -26.98 1.01 14.04
CA THR A 315 -25.90 0.31 13.32
C THR A 315 -26.41 -0.83 12.44
N THR A 316 -27.69 -0.85 12.11
CA THR A 316 -28.33 -1.92 11.29
C THR A 316 -27.66 -2.11 9.92
N GLN A 317 -27.13 -1.04 9.34
CA GLN A 317 -26.43 -1.05 8.05
C GLN A 317 -24.91 -1.28 8.16
N TRP A 318 -24.37 -1.42 9.36
CA TRP A 318 -22.94 -1.60 9.58
C TRP A 318 -22.55 -3.08 9.55
N THR A 319 -21.33 -3.34 9.07
CA THR A 319 -20.73 -4.68 9.15
C THR A 319 -20.46 -5.08 10.59
N GLU A 320 -20.23 -6.37 10.85
CA GLU A 320 -19.88 -6.87 12.19
C GLU A 320 -18.62 -6.21 12.75
N GLU A 321 -17.61 -6.02 11.91
CA GLU A 321 -16.36 -5.37 12.27
C GLU A 321 -16.57 -3.90 12.65
N GLN A 322 -17.39 -3.17 11.87
CA GLN A 322 -17.74 -1.78 12.15
C GLN A 322 -18.57 -1.60 13.43
N ARG A 323 -19.41 -2.59 13.79
CA ARG A 323 -20.21 -2.55 15.02
C ARG A 323 -19.39 -2.83 16.28
N LYS A 324 -18.31 -3.59 16.15
CA LYS A 324 -17.51 -4.09 17.28
C LYS A 324 -17.07 -3.00 18.27
N PRO A 325 -16.58 -1.82 17.85
CA PRO A 325 -16.15 -0.79 18.81
C PRO A 325 -17.32 -0.24 19.64
N LEU A 326 -18.49 -0.05 19.01
CA LEU A 326 -19.70 0.38 19.72
C LEU A 326 -20.21 -0.69 20.68
N ILE A 327 -20.25 -1.96 20.25
CA ILE A 327 -20.68 -3.08 21.11
C ILE A 327 -19.77 -3.19 22.34
N ASN A 328 -18.44 -3.04 22.17
CA ASN A 328 -17.52 -3.03 23.30
C ASN A 328 -17.79 -1.87 24.26
N ALA A 329 -18.09 -0.67 23.74
CA ALA A 329 -18.44 0.49 24.57
C ALA A 329 -19.75 0.27 25.33
N ILE A 330 -20.78 -0.31 24.69
CA ILE A 330 -22.04 -0.67 25.32
C ILE A 330 -21.80 -1.72 26.41
N SER A 331 -21.12 -2.83 26.10
CA SER A 331 -20.80 -3.88 27.08
C SER A 331 -20.03 -3.35 28.28
N LYS A 332 -19.06 -2.45 28.06
CA LYS A 332 -18.35 -1.76 29.13
C LYS A 332 -19.32 -0.94 29.99
N ARG A 333 -20.19 -0.14 29.37
CA ARG A 333 -21.16 0.67 30.12
C ARG A 333 -22.15 -0.19 30.89
N LEU A 334 -22.61 -1.31 30.33
CA LEU A 334 -23.49 -2.25 31.02
C LEU A 334 -22.84 -2.80 32.30
N ALA A 335 -21.56 -3.16 32.24
CA ALA A 335 -20.81 -3.60 33.41
C ALA A 335 -20.60 -2.48 34.46
N GLU A 336 -20.63 -1.20 34.06
CA GLU A 336 -20.58 -0.07 34.99
C GLU A 336 -21.94 0.23 35.64
N LEU A 337 -23.04 0.05 34.88
CA LEU A 337 -24.40 0.32 35.35
C LEU A 337 -24.95 -0.79 36.26
N ASP A 338 -24.58 -2.03 35.97
CA ASP A 338 -24.90 -3.20 36.78
C ASP A 338 -23.59 -3.95 37.06
N PRO A 339 -22.77 -3.45 38.00
CA PRO A 339 -21.55 -4.14 38.39
C PRO A 339 -21.96 -5.52 38.92
N PRO A 340 -21.32 -6.60 38.45
CA PRO A 340 -21.68 -7.94 38.90
C PRO A 340 -21.66 -7.95 40.42
N ALA A 341 -22.75 -8.42 41.04
CA ALA A 341 -22.83 -8.57 42.49
C ALA A 341 -21.58 -9.32 42.99
N LYS A 342 -21.16 -9.13 44.24
CA LYS A 342 -19.99 -9.87 44.79
C LYS A 342 -20.10 -11.38 44.52
N SER A 343 -21.30 -11.94 44.44
CA SER A 343 -21.60 -13.33 44.07
C SER A 343 -21.41 -13.70 42.59
N GLU A 344 -21.38 -12.74 41.66
CA GLU A 344 -21.17 -12.93 40.21
C GLU A 344 -19.76 -12.55 39.74
N SER A 345 -18.99 -11.82 40.55
CA SER A 345 -17.56 -11.62 40.29
C SER A 345 -16.79 -12.95 40.42
N SER A 346 -15.79 -13.18 39.56
CA SER A 346 -15.09 -14.48 39.56
C SER A 346 -14.46 -14.78 40.93
N LEU A 347 -14.45 -16.05 41.35
CA LEU A 347 -13.86 -16.48 42.63
C LEU A 347 -12.45 -15.92 42.83
N MET A 348 -11.66 -15.84 41.76
CA MET A 348 -10.32 -15.25 41.80
C MET A 348 -10.31 -13.76 42.15
N VAL A 349 -11.26 -12.98 41.63
CA VAL A 349 -11.40 -11.54 41.95
C VAL A 349 -11.87 -11.36 43.39
N ARG A 350 -12.78 -12.22 43.86
CA ARG A 350 -13.24 -12.23 45.26
C ARG A 350 -12.09 -12.54 46.22
N ILE A 351 -11.25 -13.53 45.89
CA ILE A 351 -10.06 -13.91 46.67
C ILE A 351 -9.10 -12.72 46.78
N ASN A 352 -8.76 -12.06 45.67
CA ASN A 352 -7.79 -10.95 45.68
C ASN A 352 -8.29 -9.73 46.47
N ASN A 353 -9.60 -9.51 46.55
CA ASN A 353 -10.21 -8.38 47.24
C ASN A 353 -10.64 -8.68 48.68
N ALA A 354 -10.42 -9.90 49.19
CA ALA A 354 -10.80 -10.29 50.55
C ALA A 354 -10.14 -9.34 51.57
N GLN A 355 -10.93 -8.80 52.50
CA GLN A 355 -10.46 -7.80 53.46
C GLN A 355 -10.03 -8.40 54.79
N SER A 356 -10.41 -9.65 55.08
CA SER A 356 -10.07 -10.35 56.31
C SER A 356 -9.75 -11.82 56.06
N LEU A 357 -9.04 -12.44 57.01
CA LEU A 357 -8.79 -13.89 57.01
C LEU A 357 -10.11 -14.69 57.08
N GLU A 358 -11.12 -14.17 57.77
CA GLU A 358 -12.45 -14.80 57.90
C GLU A 358 -13.22 -14.80 56.57
N GLU A 359 -13.17 -13.70 55.80
CA GLU A 359 -13.73 -13.66 54.44
C GLU A 359 -12.98 -14.62 53.49
N LEU A 360 -11.66 -14.71 53.63
CA LEU A 360 -10.84 -15.60 52.81
C LEU A 360 -11.11 -17.08 53.10
N GLU A 361 -11.37 -17.44 54.35
CA GLU A 361 -11.72 -18.81 54.76
C GLU A 361 -13.07 -19.24 54.16
N ILE A 362 -14.06 -18.36 54.13
CA ILE A 362 -15.35 -18.60 53.46
C ILE A 362 -15.11 -18.85 51.97
N LEU A 363 -14.29 -18.04 51.30
CA LEU A 363 -13.96 -18.23 49.88
C LEU A 363 -13.20 -19.53 49.62
N GLU A 364 -12.32 -19.97 50.52
CA GLU A 364 -11.64 -21.26 50.40
C GLU A 364 -12.60 -22.45 50.48
N THR A 365 -13.71 -22.33 51.23
CA THR A 365 -14.76 -23.36 51.20
C THR A 365 -15.48 -23.39 49.85
N GLU A 366 -15.70 -22.24 49.22
CA GLU A 366 -16.27 -22.16 47.86
C GLU A 366 -15.29 -22.72 46.81
N ILE A 367 -13.97 -22.52 46.96
CA ILE A 367 -12.95 -23.12 46.08
C ILE A 367 -13.04 -24.65 46.13
N LYS A 368 -13.19 -25.24 47.32
CA LYS A 368 -13.33 -26.72 47.49
C LYS A 368 -14.57 -27.29 46.79
N GLN A 369 -15.58 -26.47 46.54
CA GLN A 369 -16.81 -26.84 45.84
C GLN A 369 -16.73 -26.58 44.32
N SER A 370 -15.69 -25.89 43.84
CA SER A 370 -15.44 -25.60 42.42
C SER A 370 -14.76 -26.76 41.69
N ASP A 371 -14.66 -26.72 40.36
CA ASP A 371 -14.05 -27.77 39.53
C ASP A 371 -12.58 -28.05 39.92
N GLU A 372 -12.24 -29.32 40.17
CA GLU A 372 -10.90 -29.78 40.59
C GLU A 372 -9.76 -29.25 39.70
N ARG A 373 -10.01 -29.05 38.40
CA ARG A 373 -9.00 -28.54 37.46
C ARG A 373 -8.58 -27.09 37.74
N VAL A 374 -9.45 -26.30 38.37
CA VAL A 374 -9.18 -24.88 38.70
C VAL A 374 -8.86 -24.64 40.17
N GLN A 375 -9.15 -25.60 41.05
CA GLN A 375 -8.91 -25.48 42.50
C GLN A 375 -7.45 -25.15 42.84
N ALA A 376 -6.49 -25.87 42.28
CA ALA A 376 -5.06 -25.66 42.56
C ALA A 376 -4.61 -24.22 42.26
N ARG A 377 -5.15 -23.65 41.18
CA ARG A 377 -4.85 -22.27 40.79
C ARG A 377 -5.54 -21.27 41.73
N LEU A 378 -6.80 -21.49 42.10
CA LEU A 378 -7.52 -20.61 43.03
C LEU A 378 -6.90 -20.62 44.44
N PHE A 379 -6.50 -21.78 44.95
CA PHE A 379 -5.78 -21.89 46.22
C PHE A 379 -4.41 -21.17 46.20
N SER A 380 -3.73 -21.13 45.05
CA SER A 380 -2.49 -20.35 44.93
C SER A 380 -2.73 -18.85 45.18
N TYR A 381 -3.84 -18.30 44.66
CA TYR A 381 -4.24 -16.92 44.93
C TYR A 381 -4.71 -16.70 46.36
N ALA A 382 -5.42 -17.68 46.96
CA ALA A 382 -5.84 -17.60 48.35
C ALA A 382 -4.64 -17.59 49.31
N ASN A 383 -3.64 -18.46 49.08
CA ASN A 383 -2.41 -18.48 49.86
C ASN A 383 -1.61 -17.18 49.73
N GLN A 384 -1.55 -16.62 48.53
CA GLN A 384 -0.90 -15.32 48.31
C GLN A 384 -1.61 -14.21 49.08
N ARG A 385 -2.95 -14.14 48.98
CA ARG A 385 -3.73 -13.13 49.72
C ARG A 385 -3.60 -13.29 51.24
N ARG A 386 -3.54 -14.53 51.73
CA ARG A 386 -3.33 -14.82 53.15
C ARG A 386 -2.00 -14.25 53.65
N ALA A 387 -0.93 -14.42 52.89
CA ALA A 387 0.37 -13.85 53.22
C ALA A 387 0.33 -12.30 53.24
N ASP A 388 -0.36 -11.69 52.29
CA ASP A 388 -0.52 -10.23 52.23
C ASP A 388 -1.30 -9.69 53.44
N LEU A 389 -2.38 -10.36 53.84
CA LEU A 389 -3.20 -9.96 55.00
C LEU A 389 -2.42 -10.09 56.32
N VAL A 390 -1.69 -11.19 56.51
CA VAL A 390 -0.84 -11.40 57.69
C VAL A 390 0.29 -10.37 57.75
N SER A 391 0.92 -10.07 56.61
CA SER A 391 1.95 -9.02 56.55
C SER A 391 1.40 -7.63 56.88
N TYR A 392 0.13 -7.36 56.59
CA TYR A 392 -0.52 -6.07 56.87
C TYR A 392 -0.93 -5.94 58.35
N GLU A 393 -1.37 -7.05 58.97
CA GLU A 393 -1.63 -7.12 60.42
C GLU A 393 -0.34 -7.01 61.23
N GLU A 394 0.76 -7.59 60.74
CA GLU A 394 2.07 -7.47 61.38
C GLU A 394 2.60 -6.04 61.34
N THR A 395 2.52 -5.33 60.22
CA THR A 395 3.01 -3.94 60.10
C THR A 395 2.22 -2.94 60.94
N GLN A 396 0.91 -3.12 61.10
CA GLN A 396 0.10 -2.29 62.00
C GLN A 396 0.47 -2.47 63.48
N ASN A 397 0.95 -3.66 63.87
CA ASN A 397 1.32 -3.96 65.26
C ASN A 397 2.67 -3.35 65.69
N TRP A 398 3.48 -2.87 64.74
CA TRP A 398 4.75 -2.18 65.01
C TRP A 398 4.62 -0.65 65.14
N ASP A 399 3.53 -0.06 64.66
CA ASP A 399 3.29 1.40 64.76
C ASP A 399 2.64 1.82 66.10
N ASP A 400 2.21 0.85 66.92
CA ASP A 400 1.57 1.06 68.24
C ASP A 400 2.51 0.78 69.46
N GLN A 401 3.83 0.61 69.23
CA GLN A 401 4.89 0.56 70.27
C GLN A 401 5.83 1.75 70.17
#